data_AF-A0AA87AVH7-F1
#
_entry.id   AF-A0AA87AVH7-F1
#
_cell.length_a   1.000
_cell.length_b   1.000
_cell.length_c   1.000
_cell.angle_alpha   90.00
_cell.angle_beta   90.00
_cell.angle_gamma   90.00
#
_symmetry.space_group_name_H-M   'P 1'
#
loop_
_entity.id
_entity.type
_entity.pdbx_description
1 polymer ?
#
loop_
_entity_poly.entity_id
_entity_poly.type
_entity_poly.pdbx_seq_one_letter_code
_entity_poly.pdbx_strand_id
1 'polypeptide(L)' 'MMEALIVVDIQEGLVKLGPANKEEYIVKVKETISSFEEAGKEIIYIRHTESEGFLSEGDPSWSIYHELSPRP' A
#
# COMPACT_ATOMS: atom_id res chain seq x y z
N MET A 1 -2.20 -24.80 -3.41
CA MET A 1 -2.89 -23.64 -4.02
C MET A 1 -1.86 -22.54 -4.22
N MET A 2 -1.97 -21.76 -5.29
CA MET A 2 -1.22 -20.51 -5.42
C MET A 2 -1.97 -19.45 -4.60
N GLU A 3 -1.25 -18.72 -3.75
CA GLU A 3 -1.79 -17.63 -2.95
C GLU A 3 -0.99 -16.37 -3.27
N ALA A 4 -1.68 -15.24 -3.42
CA ALA A 4 -1.07 -13.93 -3.63
C ALA A 4 -1.68 -12.92 -2.65
N LEU A 5 -0.87 -11.95 -2.21
CA LEU A 5 -1.32 -10.83 -1.41
C LEU A 5 -1.65 -9.65 -2.33
N ILE A 6 -2.86 -9.11 -2.23
CA ILE A 6 -3.25 -7.89 -2.92
C ILE A 6 -3.26 -6.74 -1.92
N VAL A 7 -2.42 -5.73 -2.14
CA VAL A 7 -2.34 -4.51 -1.33
C VAL A 7 -3.05 -3.39 -2.09
N VAL A 8 -4.21 -2.95 -1.58
CA VAL A 8 -5.12 -2.04 -2.30
C VAL A 8 -5.13 -0.66 -1.65
N ASP A 9 -4.86 0.37 -2.45
CA ASP A 9 -5.09 1.78 -2.15
C ASP A 9 -4.47 2.30 -0.84
N ILE A 10 -3.35 1.71 -0.42
CA ILE A 10 -2.58 2.23 0.71
C ILE A 10 -1.59 3.27 0.17
N GLN A 11 -2.14 4.45 -0.10
CA GLN A 11 -1.43 5.57 -0.72
C GLN A 11 -1.15 6.68 0.30
N GLU A 12 -0.08 7.45 0.07
CA GLU A 12 0.38 8.56 0.92
C GLU A 12 -0.75 9.53 1.29
N GLY A 13 -1.55 9.93 0.31
CA GLY A 13 -2.66 10.85 0.52
C GLY A 13 -3.67 10.32 1.52
N LEU A 14 -4.12 9.09 1.30
CA LEU A 14 -5.17 8.46 2.10
C LEU A 14 -4.72 8.23 3.55
N VAL A 15 -3.46 7.84 3.77
CA VAL A 15 -2.90 7.67 5.13
C VAL A 15 -2.76 9.03 5.83
N LYS A 16 -2.38 10.08 5.10
CA LYS A 16 -2.23 11.45 5.64
C LYS A 16 -3.55 12.10 6.03
N LEU A 17 -4.68 11.67 5.45
CA LEU A 17 -6.02 12.11 5.89
C LEU A 17 -6.34 11.69 7.34
N GLY A 18 -5.54 10.82 7.95
CA GLY A 18 -5.68 10.44 9.35
C GLY A 18 -6.87 9.51 9.61
N PRO A 19 -7.05 8.40 8.86
CA PRO A 19 -8.12 7.46 9.13
C PRO A 19 -7.93 6.80 10.50
N ALA A 20 -9.03 6.30 11.06
CA ALA A 20 -9.00 5.62 12.34
C ALA A 20 -8.02 4.44 12.34
N ASN A 21 -7.27 4.30 13.43
CA ASN A 21 -6.33 3.19 13.67
C ASN A 21 -5.24 3.03 12.61
N LYS A 22 -4.87 4.10 11.88
CA LYS A 22 -3.89 4.02 10.78
C LYS A 22 -2.56 3.40 11.22
N GLU A 23 -2.08 3.72 12.41
CA GLU A 23 -0.80 3.20 12.91
C GLU A 23 -0.85 1.69 13.10
N GLU A 24 -1.90 1.17 13.74
CA GLU A 24 -2.08 -0.28 13.96
C GLU A 24 -2.31 -1.01 12.63
N TYR A 25 -3.07 -0.41 11.72
CA TYR A 25 -3.32 -0.97 10.40
C TYR A 25 -2.02 -1.10 9.58
N ILE A 26 -1.20 -0.04 9.54
CA ILE A 26 0.08 -0.06 8.81
C ILE A 26 1.01 -1.13 9.37
N VAL A 27 1.09 -1.30 10.71
CA VAL A 27 1.89 -2.37 11.33
C VAL A 27 1.46 -3.75 10.83
N LYS A 28 0.16 -4.05 10.87
CA LYS A 28 -0.38 -5.35 10.41
C LYS A 28 -0.14 -5.60 8.93
N VAL A 29 -0.25 -4.56 8.10
CA VAL A 29 0.03 -4.68 6.66
C VAL A 29 1.50 -4.99 6.42
N LYS A 30 2.43 -4.34 7.13
CA LYS A 30 3.88 -4.63 7.04
C LYS A 30 4.18 -6.07 7.41
N GLU A 31 3.63 -6.57 8.52
CA GLU A 31 3.79 -7.96 8.95
C GLU A 31 3.26 -8.94 7.89
N THR A 32 2.12 -8.64 7.29
CA THR A 32 1.51 -9.48 6.25
C THR A 32 2.37 -9.50 4.98
N ILE A 33 2.83 -8.33 4.50
CA ILE A 33 3.73 -8.21 3.34
C ILE A 33 5.00 -9.02 3.60
N SER A 34 5.66 -8.83 4.74
CA SER A 34 6.88 -9.57 5.08
C SER A 34 6.65 -11.08 5.11
N SER A 35 5.51 -11.56 5.62
CA SER A 35 5.20 -13.00 5.60
C SER A 35 5.07 -13.59 4.19
N PHE A 36 4.58 -12.80 3.22
CA PHE A 36 4.50 -13.22 1.81
C PHE A 36 5.86 -13.14 1.12
N GLU A 37 6.64 -12.08 1.39
CA GLU A 37 8.01 -11.93 0.89
C GLU A 37 8.89 -13.11 1.35
N GLU A 38 8.87 -13.43 2.65
CA GLU A 38 9.65 -14.53 3.24
C GLU A 38 9.25 -15.91 2.69
N ALA A 39 7.97 -16.08 2.34
CA ALA A 39 7.45 -17.30 1.74
C ALA A 39 7.67 -17.37 0.22
N GLY A 40 8.26 -16.34 -0.40
CA GLY A 40 8.44 -16.26 -1.86
C GLY A 40 7.11 -16.22 -2.63
N LYS A 41 6.05 -15.70 -2.00
CA LYS A 41 4.70 -15.59 -2.59
C LYS A 41 4.52 -14.25 -3.31
N GLU A 42 3.62 -14.22 -4.28
CA GLU A 42 3.35 -13.02 -5.07
C GLU A 42 2.67 -11.92 -4.24
N ILE A 43 3.08 -10.68 -4.46
CA ILE A 43 2.49 -9.48 -3.86
C ILE A 43 2.17 -8.50 -4.99
N ILE A 44 0.91 -8.08 -5.07
CA ILE A 44 0.39 -7.21 -6.11
C ILE A 44 -0.11 -5.93 -5.46
N TYR A 45 0.44 -4.79 -5.87
CA TYR A 45 0.03 -3.48 -5.39
C TYR A 45 -0.95 -2.85 -6.38
N ILE A 46 -2.11 -2.44 -5.90
CA ILE A 46 -3.13 -1.72 -6.65
C ILE A 46 -3.25 -0.32 -6.05
N ARG A 47 -3.32 0.68 -6.94
CA ARG A 47 -3.53 2.07 -6.57
C ARG A 47 -4.70 2.64 -7.34
N HIS A 48 -5.52 3.40 -6.64
CA HIS A 48 -6.50 4.29 -7.23
C HIS A 48 -5.80 5.48 -7.88
N THR A 49 -6.26 5.84 -9.07
CA THR A 49 -5.74 6.95 -9.85
C THR A 49 -6.89 7.84 -10.27
N GLU A 50 -6.87 9.08 -9.82
CA GLU A 50 -7.76 10.14 -10.30
C GLU A 50 -7.19 10.78 -11.57
N SER A 51 -8.07 11.37 -12.39
CA SER A 51 -7.63 12.05 -13.62
C SER A 51 -6.83 13.33 -13.34
N GLU A 52 -7.06 13.98 -12.20
CA GLU A 52 -6.38 15.21 -11.79
C GLU A 52 -6.43 15.41 -10.27
N GLY A 53 -5.48 16.18 -9.73
CA GLY A 53 -5.45 16.57 -8.32
C GLY A 53 -5.03 15.45 -7.36
N PHE A 54 -5.70 15.38 -6.21
CA PHE A 54 -5.42 14.37 -5.18
C PHE A 54 -5.59 12.96 -5.75
N LEU A 55 -4.58 12.11 -5.56
CA LEU A 55 -4.47 10.77 -6.17
C LEU A 55 -4.31 10.76 -7.70
N SER A 56 -3.95 11.86 -8.34
CA SER A 56 -3.53 11.84 -9.75
C SER A 56 -2.07 11.45 -9.93
N GLU A 57 -1.75 10.84 -11.05
CA GLU A 57 -0.38 10.41 -11.35
C GLU A 57 0.59 11.59 -11.34
N GLY A 58 1.69 11.45 -10.59
CA GLY A 58 2.67 12.51 -10.34
C GLY A 58 2.42 13.34 -9.09
N ASP A 59 1.22 13.30 -8.50
CA ASP A 59 0.97 13.93 -7.20
C ASP A 59 1.56 13.08 -6.05
N PRO A 60 2.19 13.67 -5.02
CA PRO A 60 2.74 12.93 -3.89
C PRO A 60 1.71 12.06 -3.15
N SER A 61 0.42 12.43 -3.18
CA SER A 61 -0.66 11.65 -2.59
C SER A 61 -0.90 10.31 -3.28
N TRP A 62 -0.56 10.19 -4.57
CA TRP A 62 -0.79 9.00 -5.40
C TRP A 62 0.20 7.86 -5.14
N SER A 63 1.38 8.16 -4.59
CA SER A 63 2.38 7.14 -4.28
C SER A 63 1.88 6.12 -3.26
N ILE A 64 2.31 4.86 -3.38
CA ILE A 64 2.17 3.90 -2.28
C ILE A 64 2.76 4.52 -1.01
N TYR A 65 2.11 4.29 0.12
CA TYR A 65 2.58 4.77 1.41
C TYR A 65 4.02 4.29 1.66
N HIS A 66 4.91 5.21 2.01
CA HIS A 66 6.36 5.02 1.97
C HIS A 66 6.84 3.81 2.79
N GLU A 67 6.19 3.50 3.92
CA GLU A 67 6.54 2.35 4.76
C GLU A 67 6.19 0.97 4.15
N LEU A 68 5.36 0.96 3.10
CA LEU A 68 4.91 -0.24 2.39
C LEU A 68 5.51 -0.34 0.98
N SER A 69 6.39 0.60 0.61
CA SER A 69 6.94 0.67 -0.74
C SER A 69 7.61 -0.67 -1.10
N PRO A 70 7.33 -1.21 -2.30
CA PRO A 70 7.98 -2.43 -2.77
C PRO A 70 9.50 -2.30 -2.65
N ARG A 71 10.14 -3.31 -2.08
CA ARG A 71 11.60 -3.38 -2.01
C ARG A 71 12.13 -3.91 -3.35
N PRO A 72 13.22 -3.34 -3.90
CA PRO A 72 13.83 -3.81 -5.14
C PRO A 72 14.42 -5.22 -5.01
#